data_AF-A0A0N0MNH2-F1
#
_entry.id   AF-A0A0N0MNH2-F1
#
_cell.length_a   1.000
_cell.length_b   1.000
_cell.length_c   1.000
_cell.angle_alpha   90.00
_cell.angle_beta   90.00
_cell.angle_gamma   90.00
#
_symmetry.space_group_name_H-M   'P 1'
#
loop_
_entity.id
_entity.type
_entity.pdbx_description
1 polymer ?
#
loop_
_entity_poly.entity_id
_entity_poly.type
_entity_poly.pdbx_seq_one_letter_code
_entity_poly.pdbx_strand_id
1 'polypeptide(L)' 'MWSVAVSRDGTSLVAVTMDGTAHLWDTGTAVEVCRLRVDGHLSSCSFHPYGHRVVLGGSAGLYACEISSDAVDDR' A
#
# COMPACT_ATOMS: atom_id res chain seq x y z
N MET A 1 -0.30 -13.63 4.51
CA MET A 1 -1.00 -12.33 4.43
C MET A 1 -1.60 -12.06 5.79
N TRP A 2 -1.30 -10.90 6.37
CA TRP A 2 -1.77 -10.57 7.73
C TRP A 2 -2.83 -9.49 7.75
N SER A 3 -2.84 -8.58 6.77
CA SER A 3 -3.86 -7.54 6.68
C SER A 3 -4.06 -7.13 5.23
N VAL A 4 -5.26 -6.61 4.96
CA VAL A 4 -5.67 -6.02 3.68
C VAL A 4 -6.51 -4.79 3.97
N ALA A 5 -6.36 -3.76 3.17
CA ALA A 5 -7.17 -2.55 3.21
C ALA A 5 -7.55 -2.15 1.78
N VAL A 6 -8.72 -1.51 1.64
CA VAL A 6 -9.21 -0.96 0.38
C VAL A 6 -9.36 0.55 0.56
N SER A 7 -9.01 1.33 -0.45
CA SER A 7 -9.20 2.77 -0.44
C SER A 7 -10.68 3.12 -0.39
N ARG A 8 -11.00 4.32 0.09
CA ARG A 8 -12.40 4.75 0.27
C ARG A 8 -13.19 4.83 -1.03
N ASP A 9 -12.52 5.21 -2.12
CA ASP A 9 -13.05 5.24 -3.48
C ASP A 9 -13.06 3.86 -4.16
N GLY A 10 -12.48 2.84 -3.52
CA GLY A 10 -12.45 1.47 -3.99
C GLY A 10 -11.49 1.22 -5.15
N THR A 11 -10.69 2.20 -5.56
CA THR A 11 -9.79 2.13 -6.73
C THR A 11 -8.46 1.45 -6.43
N SER A 12 -8.08 1.39 -5.15
CA SER A 12 -6.80 0.84 -4.69
C SER A 12 -6.99 -0.20 -3.60
N LEU A 13 -6.18 -1.25 -3.64
CA LEU A 13 -6.11 -2.28 -2.59
C LEU A 13 -4.67 -2.43 -2.12
N VAL A 14 -4.46 -2.49 -0.81
CA VAL A 14 -3.16 -2.80 -0.21
C VAL A 14 -3.26 -4.07 0.61
N ALA A 15 -2.28 -4.95 0.48
CA ALA A 15 -2.13 -6.12 1.34
C ALA A 15 -0.69 -6.24 1.82
N VAL A 16 -0.53 -6.74 3.05
CA VAL A 16 0.77 -6.91 3.69
C VAL A 16 1.05 -8.37 4.05
N THR A 17 2.32 -8.72 3.96
CA THR A 17 2.83 -10.08 4.14
C THR A 17 3.81 -10.15 5.32
N MET A 18 3.95 -11.36 5.86
CA MET A 18 4.91 -11.69 6.92
C MET A 18 6.36 -11.44 6.51
N ASP A 19 6.65 -11.59 5.22
CA ASP A 19 7.99 -11.39 4.70
C ASP A 19 8.36 -9.90 4.63
N GLY A 20 7.50 -8.98 5.09
CA GLY A 20 7.78 -7.54 5.10
C GLY A 20 7.56 -6.88 3.76
N THR A 21 6.62 -7.40 2.97
CA THR A 21 6.22 -6.81 1.70
C THR A 21 4.81 -6.24 1.80
N ALA A 22 4.63 -5.04 1.28
CA ALA A 22 3.33 -4.47 0.95
C ALA A 22 3.15 -4.48 -0.57
N HIS A 23 1.99 -4.93 -1.01
CA HIS A 23 1.60 -4.92 -2.41
C HIS A 23 0.42 -3.95 -2.57
N LEU A 24 0.44 -3.16 -3.64
CA LEU A 24 -0.61 -2.21 -4.01
C LEU A 24 -1.15 -2.59 -5.39
N TRP A 25 -2.47 -2.72 -5.48
CA TRP A 25 -3.17 -3.05 -6.72
C TRP A 25 -4.15 -1.95 -7.11
N ASP A 26 -4.26 -1.73 -8.42
CA ASP A 26 -5.41 -1.07 -9.02
C ASP A 26 -6.55 -2.08 -9.15
N THR A 27 -7.70 -1.77 -8.55
CA THR A 27 -8.83 -2.71 -8.48
C THR A 27 -9.62 -2.81 -9.78
N GLY A 28 -9.58 -1.78 -10.62
CA GLY A 28 -10.29 -1.75 -11.89
C GLY A 28 -9.64 -2.64 -12.95
N THR A 29 -8.30 -2.69 -12.95
CA THR A 29 -7.48 -3.45 -13.88
C THR A 29 -6.98 -4.77 -13.29
N ALA A 30 -7.07 -4.95 -11.97
CA ALA A 30 -6.50 -6.06 -11.22
C ALA A 30 -4.98 -6.21 -11.40
N VAL A 31 -4.29 -5.10 -11.65
CA VAL A 31 -2.84 -5.05 -11.85
C VAL A 31 -2.16 -4.59 -10.56
N GLU A 32 -1.08 -5.26 -10.19
CA GLU A 32 -0.18 -4.78 -9.14
C GLU A 32 0.59 -3.56 -9.67
N VAL A 33 0.36 -2.40 -9.08
CA VAL A 33 0.95 -1.13 -9.53
C VAL A 33 2.20 -0.76 -8.74
N CYS A 34 2.35 -1.29 -7.51
CA CYS A 34 3.52 -1.03 -6.68
C CYS A 34 3.77 -2.15 -5.67
N ARG A 35 5.05 -2.38 -5.38
CA ARG A 35 5.51 -3.28 -4.33
C ARG A 35 6.53 -2.58 -3.45
N LEU A 36 6.29 -2.55 -2.15
CA LEU A 36 7.18 -1.95 -1.16
C LEU A 36 7.72 -3.02 -0.21
N ARG A 37 9.04 -3.07 -0.07
CA ARG A 37 9.73 -3.95 0.87
C ARG A 37 10.27 -3.11 2.03
N VAL A 38 10.04 -3.55 3.25
CA VAL A 38 10.51 -2.88 4.47
C VAL A 38 11.27 -3.84 5.37
N ASP A 39 12.12 -3.33 6.26
CA ASP A 39 12.79 -4.21 7.22
C ASP A 39 11.80 -4.73 8.27
N GLY A 40 11.86 -6.03 8.55
CA GLY A 40 10.94 -6.71 9.48
C GLY A 40 9.60 -7.11 8.86
N HIS A 41 8.71 -7.69 9.68
CA HIS A 41 7.41 -8.19 9.23
C HIS A 41 6.34 -7.09 9.26
N LEU A 42 5.36 -7.13 8.35
CA LEU A 42 4.24 -6.19 8.32
C LEU A 42 2.92 -6.86 8.71
N SER A 43 2.33 -6.46 9.83
CA SER A 43 1.13 -7.05 10.44
C SER A 43 -0.16 -6.26 10.22
N SER A 44 -0.08 -4.98 9.88
CA SER A 44 -1.26 -4.14 9.67
C SER A 44 -1.06 -3.15 8.54
N CYS A 45 -2.16 -2.78 7.89
CA CYS A 45 -2.21 -1.68 6.94
C CYS A 45 -3.54 -0.93 7.04
N SER A 46 -3.52 0.38 6.75
CA SER A 46 -4.73 1.19 6.72
C SER A 46 -4.58 2.36 5.74
N PHE A 47 -5.62 2.60 4.94
CA PHE A 47 -5.71 3.78 4.08
C PHE A 47 -6.10 5.02 4.90
N HIS A 48 -5.52 6.15 4.53
CA HIS A 48 -5.97 7.45 5.00
C HIS A 48 -7.41 7.73 4.49
N PRO A 49 -8.31 8.29 5.32
CA PRO A 49 -9.73 8.45 4.98
C PRO A 49 -10.02 9.40 3.80
N TYR A 50 -9.05 10.26 3.45
CA TYR A 50 -9.14 11.15 2.29
C TYR A 50 -8.49 10.56 1.02
N GLY A 51 -7.87 9.37 1.09
CA GLY A 51 -7.16 8.75 -0.03
C GLY A 51 -5.66 9.07 -0.01
N HIS A 52 -4.92 8.54 -1.00
CA HIS A 52 -3.54 8.90 -1.36
C HIS A 52 -2.42 8.64 -0.32
N ARG A 53 -2.74 8.17 0.88
CA ARG A 53 -1.76 7.71 1.86
C ARG A 53 -2.15 6.36 2.44
N VAL A 54 -1.16 5.54 2.72
CA VAL A 54 -1.31 4.29 3.47
C VAL A 54 -0.32 4.27 4.64
N VAL A 55 -0.77 3.73 5.76
CA VAL A 55 0.09 3.43 6.91
C VAL A 55 0.26 1.93 6.99
N LEU A 56 1.51 1.47 7.15
CA LEU A 56 1.87 0.08 7.35
C LEU A 56 2.49 -0.06 8.74
N GLY A 57 2.09 -1.09 9.48
CA GLY A 57 2.60 -1.38 10.81
C GLY A 57 3.29 -2.74 10.86
N GLY A 58 4.44 -2.80 11.52
CA GLY A 58 5.26 -3.99 11.60
C GLY A 58 6.21 -4.01 12.79
N SER A 59 7.05 -5.05 12.87
CA SER A 59 8.02 -5.20 13.99
C SER A 59 9.07 -4.11 14.06
N ALA A 60 9.41 -3.50 12.92
CA ALA A 60 10.41 -2.43 12.85
C ALA A 60 9.81 -1.03 13.10
N GLY A 61 8.48 -0.93 13.19
CA GLY A 61 7.78 0.34 13.42
C GLY A 61 6.66 0.61 12.43
N LEU A 62 6.38 1.90 12.23
CA LEU A 62 5.34 2.39 11.32
C LEU A 62 5.98 3.00 10.07
N TYR A 63 5.39 2.71 8.92
CA TYR A 63 5.75 3.29 7.63
C TYR A 63 4.56 4.07 7.09
N ALA A 64 4.77 5.33 6.71
CA ALA A 64 3.78 6.14 6.03
C ALA A 64 4.20 6.28 4.57
N CYS A 65 3.34 5.84 3.65
CA CYS A 65 3.62 5.86 2.23
C CYS A 65 2.58 6.71 1.52
N GLU A 66 3.03 7.55 0.60
CA GLU A 66 2.16 8.25 -0.32
C GLU A 66 1.98 7.43 -1.59
N ILE A 67 0.76 7.41 -2.09
CA ILE A 67 0.42 6.80 -3.37
C ILE A 67 0.31 7.96 -4.34
N SER A 68 1.45 8.36 -4.92
CA SER A 68 1.43 9.31 -6.04
C SER A 68 1.15 8.53 -7.32
N SER A 69 0.14 8.98 -8.06
CA SER A 69 -0.04 8.60 -9.45
C SER A 69 0.88 9.49 -10.29
N ASP A 70 2.20 9.29 -10.20
CA ASP A 70 3.11 9.93 -11.13
C ASP A 70 3.04 9.19 -12.47
N ALA A 71 2.09 9.63 -13.30
CA ALA A 71 2.13 9.39 -14.73
C ALA A 71 2.33 10.73 -15.44
N VAL A 72 3.51 10.83 -16.07
CA VAL A 72 3.97 11.81 -17.07
C VAL A 72 4.50 13.15 -16.53
N ASP A 73 5.83 13.23 -16.38
CA ASP A 73 6.57 14.42 -16.80
C ASP A 73 7.54 13.99 -17.91
N ASP A 74 7.12 14.23 -19.15
CA ASP A 74 7.94 14.19 -20.36
C ASP A 74 8.21 15.66 -20.72
N ARG A 75 9.42 16.15 -20.42
CA ARG A 75 10.00 17.37 -21.00
C ARG A 75 11.51 17.26 -21.15
#